data_AF-A0A9D7JAJ5-F1
#
_entry.id   AF-A0A9D7JAJ5-F1
#
_cell.length_a   1.000
_cell.length_b   1.000
_cell.length_c   1.000
_cell.angle_alpha   90.00
_cell.angle_beta   90.00
_cell.angle_gamma   90.00
#
_symmetry.space_group_name_H-M   'P 1'
#
loop_
_entity.id
_entity.type
_entity.pdbx_description
1 polymer ?
#
loop_
_entity_poly.entity_id
_entity_poly.type
_entity_poly.pdbx_seq_one_letter_code
_entity_poly.pdbx_strand_id
1 'polypeptide(L)'
;MPTLASCHCGGTVIALPGPPTHATQCTCTYCTKTGGLWSYYPPDAVRIVKAEHLGLYAPNTHNEHYFCTRCGITTHGVSPDWELGGEGIPGKQEIRRERPAARRLRAVHRARHHPDRRPHPVVRADSAPAGNLQK
;
A
#
# COMPACT_ATOMS: atom_id res chain seq x y z
N MET A 1 -21.77 -1.90 12.90
CA MET A 1 -21.87 -0.53 12.35
C MET A 1 -20.77 -0.37 11.32
N PRO A 2 -21.02 0.28 10.17
CA PRO A 2 -20.00 0.43 9.14
C PRO A 2 -18.83 1.28 9.65
N THR A 3 -17.62 0.89 9.29
CA THR A 3 -16.38 1.59 9.64
C THR A 3 -15.94 2.43 8.45
N LEU A 4 -15.68 3.73 8.67
CA LEU A 4 -15.12 4.59 7.64
C LEU A 4 -13.60 4.57 7.70
N ALA A 5 -12.96 4.41 6.54
CA ALA A 5 -11.53 4.64 6.37
C ALA A 5 -11.33 5.75 5.33
N SER A 6 -10.28 6.54 5.49
CA SER A 6 -10.01 7.68 4.61
C SER A 6 -8.52 7.84 4.34
N CYS A 7 -8.19 8.43 3.20
CA CYS A 7 -6.84 8.94 2.98
C CYS A 7 -6.53 10.11 3.95
N HIS A 8 -5.27 10.49 4.08
CA HIS A 8 -4.83 11.54 5.01
C HIS A 8 -5.57 12.87 4.82
N CYS A 9 -5.82 13.30 3.58
CA CYS A 9 -6.51 14.57 3.31
C CYS A 9 -8.05 14.47 3.27
N GLY A 10 -8.64 13.29 3.51
CA GLY A 10 -10.09 13.08 3.43
C GLY A 10 -10.73 13.21 2.03
N GLY A 11 -9.93 13.26 0.95
CA GLY A 11 -10.43 13.30 -0.42
C GLY A 11 -11.01 11.96 -0.88
N THR A 12 -10.47 10.86 -0.36
CA THR A 12 -10.98 9.50 -0.57
C THR A 12 -11.49 8.95 0.76
N VAL A 13 -12.73 8.43 0.75
CA VAL A 13 -13.38 7.82 1.91
C VAL A 13 -14.05 6.53 1.45
N ILE A 14 -13.81 5.44 2.18
CA ILE A 14 -14.39 4.13 1.95
C ILE A 14 -15.17 3.69 3.19
N ALA A 15 -16.33 3.07 2.97
CA ALA A 15 -17.12 2.42 4.00
C ALA A 15 -16.89 0.92 3.94
N LEU A 16 -16.45 0.37 5.07
CA LEU A 16 -16.24 -1.05 5.34
C LEU A 16 -17.43 -1.59 6.15
N PRO A 17 -17.76 -2.89 6.04
CA PRO A 17 -18.88 -3.48 6.78
C PRO A 17 -18.63 -3.48 8.31
N GLY A 18 -17.37 -3.42 8.73
CA GLY A 18 -16.93 -3.31 10.11
C GLY A 18 -15.41 -3.09 10.20
N PRO A 19 -14.86 -3.03 11.43
CA PRO A 19 -13.42 -2.89 11.61
C PRO A 19 -12.69 -4.17 11.16
N PRO A 20 -11.48 -4.05 10.57
CA PRO A 20 -10.69 -5.23 10.24
C PRO A 20 -10.35 -6.06 11.47
N THR A 21 -10.56 -7.37 11.38
CA THR A 21 -10.19 -8.32 12.43
C THR A 21 -8.84 -8.99 12.16
N HIS A 22 -8.39 -8.97 10.90
CA HIS A 22 -7.16 -9.57 10.43
C HIS A 22 -6.46 -8.63 9.45
N ALA A 23 -5.14 -8.73 9.37
CA ALA A 23 -4.34 -7.97 8.42
C ALA A 23 -3.24 -8.85 7.81
N THR A 24 -3.03 -8.69 6.52
CA THR A 24 -2.03 -9.40 5.72
C THR A 24 -0.91 -8.45 5.36
N GLN A 25 0.32 -8.83 5.72
CA GLN A 25 1.53 -8.20 5.20
C GLN A 25 1.97 -8.92 3.92
N CYS A 26 1.51 -8.42 2.77
CA CYS A 26 1.91 -8.97 1.49
C CYS A 26 3.38 -8.60 1.18
N THR A 27 4.15 -9.57 0.68
CA THR A 27 5.59 -9.45 0.40
C THR A 27 5.91 -9.19 -1.07
N CYS A 28 4.91 -8.93 -1.91
CA CYS A 28 5.14 -8.58 -3.31
C CYS A 28 5.90 -7.25 -3.42
N THR A 29 6.57 -7.00 -4.56
CA THR A 29 7.43 -5.83 -4.72
C THR A 29 6.70 -4.49 -4.56
N TYR A 30 5.40 -4.45 -4.87
CA TYR A 30 4.58 -3.26 -4.64
C TYR A 30 4.28 -3.10 -3.15
N CYS A 31 3.70 -4.12 -2.51
CA CYS A 31 3.30 -4.09 -1.11
C CYS A 31 4.47 -3.79 -0.17
N THR A 32 5.63 -4.43 -0.38
CA THR A 32 6.86 -4.15 0.39
C THR A 32 7.32 -2.69 0.27
N LYS A 33 7.14 -2.04 -0.90
CA LYS A 33 7.52 -0.63 -1.10
C LYS A 33 6.50 0.34 -0.50
N THR A 34 5.22 -0.02 -0.54
CA THR A 34 4.16 0.79 0.08
C THR A 34 4.11 0.67 1.60
N GLY A 35 4.61 -0.43 2.16
CA GLY A 35 4.55 -0.72 3.60
C GLY A 35 3.13 -0.96 4.14
N GLY A 36 2.15 -1.19 3.26
CA GLY A 36 0.74 -1.36 3.65
C GLY A 36 0.44 -2.71 4.31
N LEU A 37 -0.44 -2.67 5.31
CA LEU A 37 -1.13 -3.84 5.86
C LEU A 37 -2.53 -3.92 5.25
N TRP A 38 -2.89 -5.09 4.74
CA TRP A 38 -4.11 -5.27 3.93
C TRP A 38 -5.15 -6.11 4.65
N SER A 39 -6.40 -5.68 4.60
CA SER A 39 -7.53 -6.49 5.06
C SER A 39 -8.49 -6.65 3.90
N TYR A 40 -8.93 -7.88 3.68
CA TYR A 40 -9.76 -8.23 2.53
C TYR A 40 -11.23 -8.29 2.93
N TYR A 41 -12.07 -7.81 2.03
CA TYR A 41 -13.52 -7.83 2.15
C TYR A 41 -14.09 -8.25 0.79
N PRO A 42 -15.25 -8.91 0.76
CA PRO A 42 -15.99 -9.12 -0.48
C PRO A 42 -16.21 -7.78 -1.23
N PRO A 43 -16.09 -7.73 -2.57
CA PRO A 43 -16.22 -6.48 -3.32
C PRO A 43 -17.55 -5.76 -3.10
N ASP A 44 -18.63 -6.50 -2.92
CA ASP A 44 -19.99 -6.01 -2.65
C ASP A 44 -20.17 -5.47 -1.22
N ALA A 45 -19.27 -5.80 -0.29
CA ALA A 45 -19.31 -5.33 1.09
C ALA A 45 -18.58 -3.98 1.29
N VAL A 46 -17.77 -3.53 0.33
CA VAL A 46 -17.03 -2.27 0.41
C VAL A 46 -17.67 -1.22 -0.49
N ARG A 47 -17.86 -0.01 0.03
CA ARG A 47 -18.43 1.10 -0.73
C ARG A 47 -17.50 2.31 -0.73
N ILE A 48 -17.23 2.85 -1.92
CA ILE A 48 -16.54 4.14 -2.05
C ILE A 48 -17.55 5.26 -1.75
N VAL A 49 -17.31 6.01 -0.67
CA VAL A 49 -18.15 7.14 -0.26
C VAL A 49 -17.70 8.43 -0.93
N LYS A 50 -16.38 8.58 -1.11
CA LYS A 50 -15.76 9.77 -1.71
C LYS A 50 -14.51 9.37 -2.50
N ALA A 51 -14.26 9.99 -3.66
CA ALA A 51 -13.15 9.67 -4.55
C ALA A 51 -12.51 10.92 -5.20
N GLU A 52 -12.39 12.01 -4.46
CA GLU A 52 -11.67 13.21 -4.93
C GLU A 52 -10.17 12.93 -4.89
N HIS A 53 -9.51 12.95 -6.06
CA HIS A 53 -8.09 12.65 -6.26
C HIS A 53 -7.74 11.15 -6.24
N LEU A 54 -8.61 10.29 -6.76
CA LEU A 54 -8.30 8.86 -6.88
C LEU A 54 -7.34 8.61 -8.06
N GLY A 55 -6.20 7.97 -7.78
CA GLY A 55 -5.26 7.46 -8.77
C GLY A 55 -5.24 5.94 -8.75
N LEU A 56 -4.98 5.34 -9.91
CA LEU A 56 -4.88 3.90 -10.11
C LEU A 56 -3.48 3.52 -10.59
N TYR A 57 -2.91 2.50 -9.95
CA TYR A 57 -1.74 1.78 -10.45
C TYR A 57 -2.12 0.30 -10.64
N ALA A 58 -2.11 -0.16 -11.88
CA ALA A 58 -2.40 -1.55 -12.23
C ALA A 58 -1.22 -2.14 -13.04
N PRO A 59 -0.27 -2.86 -12.39
CA PRO A 59 0.89 -3.42 -13.07
C PRO A 59 0.55 -4.61 -13.99
N ASN A 60 -0.65 -5.17 -13.84
CA ASN A 60 -1.18 -6.28 -14.63
C ASN A 60 -2.72 -6.21 -14.61
N THR A 61 -3.37 -7.12 -15.33
CA THR A 61 -4.84 -7.20 -15.45
C THR A 61 -5.56 -7.71 -14.20
N HIS A 62 -4.83 -8.11 -13.17
CA HIS A 62 -5.41 -8.76 -12.00
C HIS A 62 -5.40 -7.83 -10.77
N ASN A 63 -4.36 -7.03 -10.60
CA ASN A 63 -4.19 -6.21 -9.40
C ASN A 63 -4.34 -4.73 -9.72
N GLU A 64 -5.29 -4.12 -9.04
CA GLU A 64 -5.50 -2.68 -9.03
C GLU A 64 -5.12 -2.12 -7.67
N HIS A 65 -4.31 -1.06 -7.65
CA HIS A 65 -3.93 -0.36 -6.43
C HIS A 65 -4.33 1.10 -6.52
N TYR A 66 -5.25 1.50 -5.65
CA TYR A 66 -5.79 2.85 -5.62
C TYR A 66 -5.14 3.70 -4.53
N PHE A 67 -4.77 4.92 -4.87
CA PHE A 67 -4.12 5.86 -3.96
C PHE A 67 -4.66 7.28 -4.17
N CYS A 68 -4.54 8.12 -3.14
CA CYS A 68 -4.89 9.52 -3.27
C CYS A 68 -3.75 10.28 -3.96
N THR A 69 -3.99 10.85 -5.14
CA THR A 69 -2.99 11.64 -5.88
C THR A 69 -2.64 12.96 -5.20
N ARG A 70 -3.45 13.42 -4.24
CA ARG A 70 -3.18 14.63 -3.43
C ARG A 70 -2.26 14.39 -2.24
N CYS A 71 -2.43 13.29 -1.51
CA CYS A 71 -1.66 13.02 -0.28
C CYS A 71 -0.77 11.78 -0.34
N GLY A 72 -0.80 11.01 -1.43
CA GLY A 72 0.05 9.84 -1.67
C GLY A 72 -0.37 8.57 -0.92
N ILE A 73 -1.37 8.63 -0.04
CA ILE A 73 -1.81 7.48 0.77
C ILE A 73 -2.52 6.44 -0.11
N THR A 74 -2.07 5.19 -0.02
CA THR A 74 -2.78 4.02 -0.54
C THR A 74 -4.10 3.84 0.21
N THR A 75 -5.19 3.63 -0.51
CA THR A 75 -6.54 3.59 0.07
C THR A 75 -7.14 2.20 0.05
N HIS A 76 -7.20 1.60 -1.12
CA HIS A 76 -7.74 0.26 -1.33
C HIS A 76 -7.12 -0.36 -2.58
N GLY A 77 -7.38 -1.64 -2.80
CA GLY A 77 -7.01 -2.33 -4.01
C GLY A 77 -8.05 -3.37 -4.36
N VAL A 78 -8.07 -3.77 -5.63
CA VAL A 78 -8.85 -4.91 -6.11
C VAL A 78 -7.84 -5.96 -6.55
N SER A 79 -8.00 -7.17 -6.05
CA SER A 79 -7.17 -8.30 -6.43
C SER A 79 -8.02 -9.57 -6.49
N PRO A 80 -7.63 -10.59 -7.27
CA PRO A 80 -8.25 -11.90 -7.22
C PRO A 80 -8.15 -12.47 -5.81
N ASP A 81 -9.01 -13.44 -5.54
CA ASP A 81 -8.80 -14.33 -4.42
C ASP A 81 -7.59 -15.23 -4.70
N TRP A 82 -6.46 -14.93 -4.06
CA TRP A 82 -5.22 -15.69 -4.21
C TRP A 82 -5.19 -16.94 -3.32
N GLU A 83 -6.18 -17.15 -2.44
CA GLU A 83 -6.25 -18.34 -1.58
C GLU A 83 -6.76 -19.57 -2.32
N LEU A 84 -7.48 -19.38 -3.42
CA LEU A 84 -7.94 -20.45 -4.28
C LEU A 84 -7.04 -20.51 -5.51
N GLY A 85 -6.43 -21.67 -5.75
CA GLY A 85 -5.85 -22.01 -7.06
C GLY A 85 -6.92 -22.16 -8.14
N GLY A 86 -7.80 -21.16 -8.27
CA GLY A 86 -8.92 -21.15 -9.18
C GLY A 86 -8.47 -20.88 -10.62
N GLU A 87 -9.19 -21.49 -11.56
CA GLU A 87 -9.01 -21.31 -12.99
C GLU A 87 -9.05 -19.81 -13.35
N GLY A 88 -7.95 -19.31 -13.90
CA GLY A 88 -7.84 -17.92 -14.36
C GLY A 88 -6.72 -17.08 -13.74
N ILE A 89 -5.99 -17.60 -12.74
CA ILE A 89 -4.79 -16.92 -12.20
C ILE A 89 -3.52 -17.50 -12.87
N PRO A 90 -2.75 -16.72 -13.64
CA PRO A 90 -1.45 -17.17 -14.16
C PRO A 90 -0.53 -17.61 -13.01
N GLY A 91 0.08 -18.78 -13.16
CA GLY A 91 0.93 -19.34 -12.11
C GLY A 91 2.10 -18.40 -11.78
N LYS A 92 2.61 -18.44 -10.53
CA LYS A 92 3.77 -17.63 -10.07
C LYS A 92 4.97 -17.69 -11.02
N GLN A 93 5.14 -18.79 -11.76
CA GLN A 93 6.22 -18.97 -12.73
C GLN A 93 6.03 -18.18 -14.02
N GLU A 94 4.78 -18.04 -14.49
CA GLU A 94 4.42 -17.31 -15.70
C GLU A 94 4.68 -15.80 -15.51
N ILE A 95 4.27 -15.27 -14.36
CA ILE A 95 4.48 -13.86 -13.97
C ILE A 95 5.99 -13.52 -13.84
N ARG A 96 6.84 -14.48 -13.46
CA ARG A 96 8.29 -14.24 -13.30
C ARG A 96 9.01 -14.13 -14.65
N ARG A 97 8.52 -14.79 -15.70
CA ARG A 97 9.17 -14.79 -17.03
C ARG A 97 9.04 -13.46 -17.75
N GLU A 98 7.99 -12.70 -17.49
CA GLU A 98 7.69 -11.46 -18.22
C GLU A 98 8.29 -10.19 -17.59
N ARG A 99 8.85 -10.29 -16.38
CA ARG A 99 9.34 -9.10 -15.66
C ARG A 99 10.69 -8.65 -16.24
N PRO A 100 10.80 -7.49 -16.93
CA PRO A 100 12.07 -7.03 -17.45
C PRO A 100 13.03 -6.75 -16.27
N ALA A 101 14.31 -7.10 -16.44
CA ALA A 101 15.33 -6.86 -15.43
C ALA A 101 15.30 -5.38 -14.97
N ALA A 102 15.27 -5.17 -13.66
CA ALA A 102 15.16 -3.85 -13.06
C ALA A 102 16.24 -2.92 -13.62
N ARG A 103 15.82 -1.89 -14.37
CA ARG A 103 16.71 -0.85 -14.87
C ARG A 103 17.22 -0.10 -13.64
N ARG A 104 18.54 -0.14 -13.39
CA ARG A 104 19.18 0.60 -12.30
C ARG A 104 18.80 2.08 -12.46
N LEU A 105 18.21 2.66 -11.41
CA LEU A 105 17.96 4.10 -11.38
C LEU A 105 19.32 4.81 -11.45
N ARG A 106 19.53 5.61 -12.49
CA ARG A 106 20.59 6.63 -12.45
C ARG A 106 20.18 7.63 -11.36
N ALA A 107 21.12 7.91 -10.45
CA ALA A 107 20.93 8.89 -9.39
C ALA A 107 20.39 10.20 -9.99
N VAL A 108 19.17 10.58 -9.59
CA VAL A 108 18.58 11.85 -9.99
C VAL A 108 19.30 12.95 -9.20
N HIS A 109 19.71 13.99 -9.92
CA HIS A 109 20.59 15.06 -9.47
C HIS A 109 20.29 15.62 -8.06
N ARG A 110 21.40 15.96 -7.38
CA ARG A 110 21.50 16.72 -6.12
C ARG A 110 20.39 17.77 -6.02
N ALA A 111 19.47 17.60 -5.07
CA ALA A 111 18.46 18.59 -4.73
C ALA A 111 19.16 19.92 -4.40
N ARG A 112 18.77 21.00 -5.10
CA ARG A 112 19.18 22.36 -4.72
C ARG A 112 18.60 22.63 -3.33
N HIS A 113 19.46 22.93 -2.37
CA HIS A 113 19.06 23.26 -1.00
C HIS A 113 18.14 24.49 -1.01
N HIS A 114 16.92 24.33 -0.48
CA HIS A 114 16.05 25.44 -0.12
C HIS A 114 16.46 25.90 1.31
N PRO A 115 16.74 27.18 1.55
CA PRO A 115 17.40 27.64 2.78
C PRO A 115 16.55 27.59 4.08
N ASP A 116 15.30 27.12 4.01
CA ASP A 116 14.34 27.22 5.13
C ASP A 116 13.69 25.89 5.54
N ARG A 117 14.37 24.75 5.33
CA ARG A 117 13.92 23.47 5.89
C ARG A 117 14.66 23.18 7.19
N ARG A 118 13.96 23.34 8.31
CA ARG A 118 14.41 22.78 9.60
C ARG A 118 14.61 21.26 9.43
N PRO A 119 15.71 20.67 9.92
CA PRO A 119 15.96 19.25 9.77
C PRO A 119 14.87 18.44 10.47
N HIS A 120 14.26 17.49 9.76
CA HIS A 120 13.45 16.45 10.40
C HIS A 120 14.41 15.54 11.21
N PRO A 121 14.06 15.18 12.45
CA PRO A 121 14.87 14.26 13.23
C PRO A 121 14.94 12.90 12.51
N VAL A 122 16.16 12.51 12.13
CA VAL A 122 16.44 11.18 11.59
C VAL A 122 16.57 10.23 12.78
N VAL A 123 15.53 9.45 13.04
CA VAL A 123 15.59 8.36 14.03
C VAL A 123 16.35 7.20 13.38
N ARG A 124 17.53 6.85 13.92
CA ARG A 124 18.27 5.64 13.51
C ARG A 124 17.54 4.41 14.05
N ALA A 125 17.38 3.39 13.21
CA ALA A 125 16.66 2.16 13.52
C ALA A 125 17.34 1.26 14.58
N ASP A 126 18.58 1.55 14.98
CA ASP A 126 19.39 0.67 15.83
C ASP A 126 19.37 1.08 17.32
N SER A 127 18.25 1.58 17.82
CA SER A 127 18.11 1.92 19.24
C SER A 127 16.83 1.35 19.82
N ALA A 128 16.74 0.02 19.84
CA ALA A 128 15.93 -0.67 20.82
C ALA A 128 16.73 -0.71 22.13
N PRO A 129 16.33 -0.01 23.21
CA PRO A 129 16.90 -0.27 24.52
C PRO A 129 16.42 -1.66 24.98
N ALA A 130 17.37 -2.50 25.41
CA ALA A 130 17.07 -3.67 26.21
C ALA A 130 16.43 -3.21 27.52
N GLY A 131 15.10 -3.18 27.56
CA GLY A 131 14.31 -2.88 28.74
C GLY A 131 14.39 -4.04 29.71
N ASN A 132 15.12 -3.81 30.80
CA ASN A 132 15.28 -4.71 31.92
C ASN A 132 13.93 -5.00 32.58
N LEU A 133 13.57 -6.28 32.67
CA LEU A 133 12.41 -6.76 33.40
C LEU A 133 12.76 -6.73 34.89
N GLN A 134 12.29 -5.74 35.65
CA GLN A 134 12.30 -5.79 37.11
C GLN A 134 11.32 -4.79 37.75
N LYS A 135 10.36 -5.40 38.48
CA LYS A 135 9.31 -4.87 39.37
C LYS A 135 8.06 -4.28 38.72
#